data_AF-A0A9X1GE45-F1
#
_entry.id   AF-A0A9X1GE45-F1
#
_cell.length_a   1.000
_cell.length_b   1.000
_cell.length_c   1.000
_cell.angle_alpha   90.00
_cell.angle_beta   90.00
_cell.angle_gamma   90.00
#
_symmetry.space_group_name_H-M   'P 1'
#
loop_
_entity.id
_entity.type
_entity.pdbx_description
1 polymer ?
#
loop_
_entity_poly.entity_id
_entity_poly.type
_entity_poly.pdbx_seq_one_letter_code
_entity_poly.pdbx_strand_id
1 'polypeptide(L)'
;EEYQFLLNNNTLTSKQQLSNYLITTNYLTKEQENELLKEYKKTGNIYYRLLYTQRILIDQYLGNRKLTRSETLTEVSIIKKYLEGIDTWGHYELSIFSNCLFIFDDEYIYHSFQRSVTKMKAYVDTAHYSELLSNFLLNGIHLSFHRSSVFLRKLFLGGWKKVSDRYKHTLDLARYKAFTA
;
A
#
# COMPACT_ATOMS: atom_id res chain seq x y z
N GLU A 1 19.80 -5.83 0.81
CA GLU A 1 19.70 -4.70 -0.14
C GLU A 1 21.07 -4.10 -0.47
N GLU A 2 21.95 -3.89 0.50
CA GLU A 2 23.34 -3.41 0.25
C GLU A 2 24.15 -4.30 -0.72
N TYR A 3 24.00 -5.63 -0.65
CA TYR A 3 24.69 -6.56 -1.55
C TYR A 3 24.30 -6.38 -3.03
N GLN A 4 23.04 -6.04 -3.33
CA GLN A 4 22.57 -5.78 -4.70
C GLN A 4 23.05 -4.41 -5.22
N PHE A 5 23.31 -3.46 -4.32
CA PHE A 5 23.82 -2.13 -4.63
C PHE A 5 25.31 -2.16 -5.01
N LEU A 6 26.10 -2.97 -4.30
CA LEU A 6 27.51 -3.21 -4.60
C LEU A 6 27.70 -3.98 -5.92
N LEU A 7 26.80 -4.92 -6.24
CA LEU A 7 26.82 -5.68 -7.50
C LEU A 7 26.50 -4.83 -8.74
N ASN A 8 25.75 -3.75 -8.60
CA ASN A 8 25.38 -2.84 -9.70
C ASN A 8 26.27 -1.59 -9.80
N ASN A 9 27.54 -1.65 -9.35
CA ASN A 9 28.51 -0.53 -9.47
C ASN A 9 27.97 0.83 -8.96
N ASN A 10 27.28 0.86 -7.82
CA ASN A 10 26.65 2.09 -7.28
C ASN A 10 25.63 2.76 -8.22
N THR A 11 25.19 2.08 -9.28
CA THR A 11 24.10 2.56 -10.13
C THR A 11 22.78 1.92 -9.69
N LEU A 12 21.84 2.77 -9.28
CA LEU A 12 20.46 2.34 -9.04
C LEU A 12 19.94 1.68 -10.32
N THR A 13 19.36 0.47 -10.22
CA THR A 13 18.72 -0.17 -11.38
C THR A 13 17.66 0.77 -11.95
N SER A 14 17.39 0.75 -13.26
CA SER A 14 16.37 1.63 -13.88
C SER A 14 15.02 1.54 -13.16
N LYS A 15 14.68 0.36 -12.62
CA LYS A 15 13.51 0.12 -11.76
C LYS A 15 13.56 0.89 -10.43
N GLN A 16 14.72 0.94 -9.77
CA GLN A 16 14.95 1.71 -8.55
C GLN A 16 15.05 3.21 -8.81
N GLN A 17 15.60 3.64 -9.96
CA GLN A 17 15.63 5.04 -10.36
C GLN A 17 14.23 5.57 -10.62
N LEU A 18 13.42 4.85 -11.40
CA LEU A 18 12.01 5.19 -11.60
C LEU A 18 11.24 5.14 -10.28
N SER A 19 11.42 4.11 -9.46
CA SER A 19 10.75 4.02 -8.17
C SER A 19 11.11 5.20 -7.25
N ASN A 20 12.38 5.55 -7.12
CA ASN A 20 12.83 6.66 -6.29
C ASN A 20 12.32 8.00 -6.84
N TYR A 21 12.38 8.21 -8.15
CA TYR A 21 11.86 9.40 -8.81
C TYR A 21 10.35 9.57 -8.58
N LEU A 22 9.60 8.46 -8.64
CA LEU A 22 8.16 8.39 -8.32
C LEU A 22 7.86 8.60 -6.83
N ILE A 23 8.73 8.19 -5.91
CA ILE A 23 8.55 8.37 -4.46
C ILE A 23 8.79 9.83 -4.07
N THR A 24 9.74 10.52 -4.73
CA THR A 24 10.12 11.90 -4.42
C THR A 24 9.23 12.97 -5.06
N THR A 25 8.46 12.62 -6.10
CA THR A 25 7.61 13.58 -6.82
C THR A 25 6.16 13.48 -6.36
N ASN A 26 5.60 14.60 -5.89
CA ASN A 26 4.21 14.69 -5.44
C ASN A 26 3.20 14.60 -6.61
N TYR A 27 3.66 14.84 -7.84
CA TYR A 27 2.83 14.83 -9.04
C TYR A 27 3.59 14.17 -10.20
N LEU A 28 2.89 13.33 -10.95
CA LEU A 28 3.36 12.78 -12.22
C LEU A 28 2.96 13.70 -13.37
N THR A 29 3.89 14.04 -14.24
CA THR A 29 3.54 14.68 -15.52
C THR A 29 2.93 13.65 -16.47
N LYS A 30 2.09 14.10 -17.41
CA LYS A 30 1.51 13.21 -18.45
C LYS A 30 2.60 12.45 -19.24
N GLU A 31 3.78 13.03 -19.36
CA GLU A 31 4.93 12.41 -20.04
C GLU A 31 5.44 11.20 -19.25
N GLN A 32 5.58 11.34 -17.93
CA GLN A 32 6.01 10.27 -17.03
C GLN A 32 4.97 9.14 -16.92
N GLU A 33 3.67 9.49 -16.93
CA GLU A 33 2.59 8.51 -17.04
C GLU A 33 2.70 7.67 -18.33
N ASN A 34 2.96 8.33 -19.46
CA ASN A 34 3.13 7.67 -20.74
C ASN A 34 4.40 6.81 -20.78
N GLU A 35 5.47 7.22 -20.08
CA GLU A 35 6.69 6.44 -19.93
C GLU A 35 6.42 5.14 -19.17
N LEU A 36 5.64 5.16 -18.08
CA LEU A 36 5.24 3.96 -17.36
C LEU A 36 4.47 2.97 -18.25
N LEU A 37 3.54 3.46 -19.06
CA LEU A 37 2.80 2.61 -19.99
C LEU A 37 3.66 2.07 -21.12
N LYS A 38 4.63 2.86 -21.61
CA LYS A 38 5.62 2.41 -22.61
C LYS A 38 6.52 1.32 -22.04
N GLU A 39 7.04 1.49 -20.84
CA GLU A 39 7.86 0.49 -20.16
C GLU A 39 7.07 -0.77 -19.84
N TYR A 40 5.79 -0.66 -19.46
CA TYR A 40 4.91 -1.81 -19.34
C TYR A 40 4.74 -2.56 -20.67
N LYS A 41 4.49 -1.86 -21.78
CA LYS A 41 4.37 -2.48 -23.12
C LYS A 41 5.66 -3.14 -23.57
N LYS A 42 6.82 -2.56 -23.22
CA LYS A 42 8.14 -3.05 -23.60
C LYS A 42 8.59 -4.26 -22.78
N THR A 43 8.36 -4.23 -21.47
CA THR A 43 8.88 -5.24 -20.54
C THR A 43 7.86 -6.30 -20.14
N GLY A 44 6.57 -6.03 -20.33
CA GLY A 44 5.48 -6.84 -19.77
C GLY A 44 5.41 -6.82 -18.24
N ASN A 45 6.22 -6.00 -17.57
CA ASN A 45 6.37 -6.06 -16.12
C ASN A 45 5.20 -5.35 -15.43
N ILE A 46 4.36 -6.14 -14.75
CA ILE A 46 3.16 -5.67 -14.04
C ILE A 46 3.44 -4.56 -13.02
N TYR A 47 4.66 -4.49 -12.49
CA TYR A 47 5.10 -3.43 -11.59
C TYR A 47 4.80 -2.02 -12.12
N TYR A 48 5.13 -1.75 -13.39
CA TYR A 48 4.89 -0.43 -13.99
C TYR A 48 3.41 -0.12 -14.15
N ARG A 49 2.60 -1.14 -14.44
CA ARG A 49 1.14 -1.00 -14.55
C ARG A 49 0.51 -0.69 -13.19
N LEU A 50 0.92 -1.40 -12.14
CA LEU A 50 0.42 -1.19 -10.78
C LEU A 50 0.81 0.18 -10.24
N LEU A 51 2.02 0.65 -10.54
CA LEU A 51 2.48 1.97 -10.12
C LEU A 51 1.65 3.08 -10.77
N TYR A 52 1.42 2.97 -12.08
CA TYR A 52 0.54 3.87 -12.82
C TYR A 52 -0.89 3.86 -12.24
N THR A 53 -1.47 2.68 -12.03
CA THR A 53 -2.83 2.52 -11.50
C THR A 53 -3.00 3.16 -10.13
N GLN A 54 -2.09 2.87 -9.19
CA GLN A 54 -2.12 3.46 -7.84
C GLN A 54 -2.11 4.98 -7.89
N ARG A 55 -1.24 5.57 -8.73
CA ARG A 55 -1.10 7.02 -8.83
C ARG A 55 -2.36 7.69 -9.37
N ILE A 56 -2.91 7.18 -10.45
CA ILE A 56 -4.15 7.72 -11.02
C ILE A 56 -5.32 7.66 -10.03
N LEU A 57 -5.43 6.57 -9.27
CA LEU A 57 -6.47 6.42 -8.26
C LEU A 57 -6.26 7.40 -7.08
N ILE A 58 -5.01 7.60 -6.66
CA ILE A 58 -4.67 8.58 -5.61
C ILE A 58 -4.97 10.00 -6.08
N ASP A 59 -4.57 10.38 -7.30
CA ASP A 59 -4.83 11.70 -7.86
C ASP A 59 -6.33 11.98 -8.02
N GLN A 60 -7.11 10.94 -8.37
CA GLN A 60 -8.56 11.05 -8.37
C GLN A 60 -9.12 11.28 -6.96
N TYR A 61 -8.63 10.55 -5.97
CA TYR A 61 -9.06 10.69 -4.59
C TYR A 61 -8.72 12.05 -3.98
N LEU A 62 -7.55 12.61 -4.34
CA LEU A 62 -7.13 13.96 -3.93
C LEU A 62 -7.83 15.08 -4.70
N GLY A 63 -8.62 14.76 -5.72
CA GLY A 63 -9.33 15.74 -6.55
C GLY A 63 -8.49 16.40 -7.64
N ASN A 64 -7.24 15.97 -7.83
CA ASN A 64 -6.31 16.46 -8.85
C ASN A 64 -6.67 15.95 -10.26
N ARG A 65 -7.42 14.85 -10.34
CA ARG A 65 -7.82 14.21 -11.60
C ARG A 65 -9.28 13.80 -11.56
N LYS A 66 -9.97 13.96 -12.69
CA LYS A 66 -11.31 13.40 -12.89
C LYS A 66 -11.20 12.20 -13.82
N LEU A 67 -11.59 11.04 -13.31
CA LEU A 67 -11.82 9.84 -14.12
C LEU A 67 -13.31 9.59 -14.23
N THR A 68 -13.72 9.00 -15.35
CA THR A 68 -15.06 8.44 -15.47
C THR A 68 -15.20 7.23 -14.54
N ARG A 69 -16.45 6.92 -14.14
CA ARG A 69 -16.73 5.74 -13.30
C ARG A 69 -16.19 4.43 -13.92
N SER A 70 -16.26 4.30 -15.25
CA SER A 70 -15.76 3.12 -15.96
C SER A 70 -14.25 3.00 -15.89
N GLU A 71 -13.51 4.11 -16.03
CA GLU A 71 -12.06 4.13 -15.91
C GLU A 71 -11.63 3.78 -14.49
N THR A 72 -12.26 4.39 -13.48
CA THR A 72 -11.97 4.07 -12.06
C THR A 72 -12.19 2.58 -11.79
N LEU A 73 -13.31 1.99 -12.22
CA LEU A 73 -13.58 0.57 -12.00
C LEU A 73 -12.56 -0.34 -12.69
N THR A 74 -12.11 0.04 -13.88
CA THR A 74 -11.07 -0.68 -14.62
C THR A 74 -9.76 -0.69 -13.83
N GLU A 75 -9.33 0.48 -13.35
CA GLU A 75 -8.11 0.63 -12.55
C GLU A 75 -8.19 -0.11 -11.22
N VAL A 76 -9.33 -0.02 -10.51
CA VAL A 76 -9.56 -0.78 -9.26
C VAL A 76 -9.50 -2.30 -9.52
N SER A 77 -10.06 -2.77 -10.64
CA SER A 77 -10.05 -4.20 -10.97
C SER A 77 -8.65 -4.76 -11.21
N ILE A 78 -7.73 -3.94 -11.73
CA ILE A 78 -6.35 -4.34 -11.98
C ILE A 78 -5.62 -4.55 -10.65
N ILE A 79 -5.82 -3.66 -9.67
CA ILE A 79 -5.23 -3.83 -8.33
C ILE A 79 -5.83 -5.04 -7.63
N LYS A 80 -7.17 -5.20 -7.64
CA LYS A 80 -7.83 -6.35 -7.01
C LYS A 80 -7.31 -7.67 -7.60
N LYS A 81 -7.30 -7.79 -8.93
CA LYS A 81 -6.81 -8.98 -9.63
C LYS A 81 -5.35 -9.31 -9.30
N TYR A 82 -4.50 -8.28 -9.16
CA TYR A 82 -3.12 -8.49 -8.73
C TYR A 82 -3.05 -9.04 -7.30
N LEU A 83 -3.70 -8.37 -6.34
CA LEU A 83 -3.65 -8.75 -4.93
C LEU A 83 -4.26 -10.13 -4.65
N GLU A 84 -5.32 -10.50 -5.39
CA GLU A 84 -5.97 -11.80 -5.32
C GLU A 84 -5.14 -12.92 -5.95
N GLY A 85 -4.32 -12.59 -6.95
CA GLY A 85 -3.43 -13.54 -7.63
C GLY A 85 -2.16 -13.90 -6.84
N ILE A 86 -1.89 -13.22 -5.72
CA ILE A 86 -0.70 -13.46 -4.90
C ILE A 86 -1.10 -14.19 -3.61
N ASP A 87 -0.60 -15.42 -3.44
CA ASP A 87 -0.92 -16.26 -2.29
C ASP A 87 -0.25 -15.80 -0.99
N THR A 88 0.99 -15.30 -1.08
CA THR A 88 1.76 -14.82 0.07
C THR A 88 2.14 -13.37 -0.16
N TRP A 89 1.55 -12.48 0.64
CA TRP A 89 1.86 -11.05 0.55
C TRP A 89 3.22 -10.75 1.17
N GLY A 90 4.04 -9.98 0.46
CA GLY A 90 5.29 -9.41 0.97
C GLY A 90 5.12 -7.92 1.31
N HIS A 91 6.24 -7.24 1.57
CA HIS A 91 6.26 -5.81 1.80
C HIS A 91 5.56 -5.03 0.66
N TYR A 92 5.81 -5.43 -0.58
CA TYR A 92 5.28 -4.75 -1.76
C TYR A 92 3.74 -4.81 -1.83
N GLU A 93 3.15 -5.99 -1.67
CA GLU A 93 1.70 -6.16 -1.68
C GLU A 93 1.02 -5.38 -0.55
N LEU A 94 1.62 -5.38 0.66
CA LEU A 94 1.09 -4.60 1.78
C LEU A 94 1.17 -3.10 1.53
N SER A 95 2.24 -2.61 0.92
CA SER A 95 2.34 -1.19 0.52
C SER A 95 1.27 -0.81 -0.50
N ILE A 96 1.04 -1.64 -1.54
CA ILE A 96 -0.03 -1.40 -2.52
C ILE A 96 -1.39 -1.37 -1.83
N PHE A 97 -1.66 -2.38 -1.01
CA PHE A 97 -2.94 -2.50 -0.32
C PHE A 97 -3.18 -1.32 0.62
N SER A 98 -2.17 -0.90 1.38
CA SER A 98 -2.20 0.26 2.27
C SER A 98 -2.49 1.57 1.52
N ASN A 99 -1.76 1.82 0.44
CA ASN A 99 -1.90 3.03 -0.36
C ASN A 99 -3.28 3.13 -1.02
N CYS A 100 -3.86 1.99 -1.38
CA CYS A 100 -5.15 1.92 -2.06
C CYS A 100 -6.33 1.62 -1.14
N LEU A 101 -6.17 1.64 0.18
CA LEU A 101 -7.25 1.32 1.14
C LEU A 101 -8.58 2.05 0.84
N PHE A 102 -8.51 3.30 0.38
CA PHE A 102 -9.67 4.13 0.08
C PHE A 102 -10.55 3.59 -1.07
N ILE A 103 -10.02 2.78 -2.00
CA ILE A 103 -10.78 2.25 -3.14
C ILE A 103 -11.56 0.99 -2.81
N PHE A 104 -11.21 0.30 -1.73
CA PHE A 104 -11.78 -0.99 -1.38
C PHE A 104 -13.00 -0.85 -0.48
N ASP A 105 -14.00 -1.69 -0.67
CA ASP A 105 -15.12 -1.83 0.25
C ASP A 105 -14.70 -2.48 1.58
N ASP A 106 -15.53 -2.31 2.62
CA ASP A 106 -15.21 -2.77 3.98
C ASP A 106 -15.07 -4.30 4.06
N GLU A 107 -15.85 -5.05 3.28
CA GLU A 107 -15.79 -6.51 3.22
C GLU A 107 -14.46 -7.00 2.63
N TYR A 108 -14.04 -6.43 1.51
CA TYR A 108 -12.76 -6.73 0.87
C TYR A 108 -11.60 -6.40 1.79
N ILE A 109 -11.65 -5.27 2.50
CA ILE A 109 -10.63 -4.90 3.48
C ILE A 109 -10.55 -5.96 4.59
N TYR A 110 -11.69 -6.37 5.13
CA TYR A 110 -11.74 -7.39 6.18
C TYR A 110 -11.18 -8.73 5.72
N HIS A 111 -11.65 -9.25 4.58
CA HIS A 111 -11.18 -10.54 4.06
C HIS A 111 -9.69 -10.51 3.73
N SER A 112 -9.20 -9.43 3.10
CA SER A 112 -7.79 -9.26 2.78
C SER A 112 -6.92 -9.16 4.04
N PHE A 113 -7.40 -8.45 5.07
CA PHE A 113 -6.71 -8.35 6.36
C PHE A 113 -6.60 -9.72 7.05
N GLN A 114 -7.68 -10.49 7.08
CA GLN A 114 -7.71 -11.82 7.71
C GLN A 114 -6.92 -12.88 6.94
N ARG A 115 -6.88 -12.79 5.60
CA ARG A 115 -6.19 -13.78 4.76
C ARG A 115 -4.71 -13.51 4.65
N SER A 116 -4.33 -12.25 4.48
CA SER A 116 -2.97 -11.90 4.06
C SER A 116 -2.19 -11.21 5.17
N VAL A 117 -2.73 -10.15 5.77
CA VAL A 117 -2.02 -9.35 6.78
C VAL A 117 -1.70 -10.16 8.05
N THR A 118 -2.61 -11.03 8.49
CA THR A 118 -2.37 -11.95 9.62
C THR A 118 -1.27 -12.97 9.34
N LYS A 119 -1.17 -13.49 8.10
CA LYS A 119 -0.12 -14.45 7.71
C LYS A 119 1.24 -13.78 7.61
N MET A 120 1.27 -12.53 7.16
CA MET A 120 2.49 -11.75 7.17
C MET A 120 3.04 -11.49 8.58
N LYS A 121 2.20 -11.59 9.63
CA LYS A 121 2.65 -11.45 11.02
C LYS A 121 3.70 -12.50 11.44
N ALA A 122 3.78 -13.62 10.72
CA ALA A 122 4.82 -14.62 10.91
C ALA A 122 6.21 -14.15 10.45
N TYR A 123 6.29 -13.07 9.66
CA TYR A 123 7.53 -12.54 9.07
C TYR A 123 7.96 -11.18 9.66
N VAL A 124 7.32 -10.71 10.75
CA VAL A 124 7.54 -9.37 11.36
C VAL A 124 8.90 -9.23 12.07
N ASP A 125 9.70 -10.29 12.17
CA ASP A 125 10.98 -10.24 12.91
C ASP A 125 12.05 -9.33 12.25
N THR A 126 11.75 -8.68 11.13
CA THR A 126 12.58 -7.62 10.53
C THR A 126 12.10 -6.23 10.96
N ALA A 127 13.00 -5.41 11.53
CA ALA A 127 12.71 -4.08 12.10
C ALA A 127 11.97 -3.09 11.17
N HIS A 128 12.12 -3.19 9.85
CA HIS A 128 11.41 -2.33 8.89
C HIS A 128 9.93 -2.71 8.70
N TYR A 129 9.54 -3.92 9.08
CA TYR A 129 8.19 -4.42 8.90
C TYR A 129 7.21 -3.86 9.94
N SER A 130 7.69 -3.56 11.15
CA SER A 130 6.85 -2.98 12.22
C SER A 130 6.33 -1.59 11.83
N GLU A 131 7.17 -0.75 11.22
CA GLU A 131 6.77 0.60 10.80
C GLU A 131 5.72 0.57 9.68
N LEU A 132 5.92 -0.27 8.65
CA LEU A 132 4.96 -0.42 7.56
C LEU A 132 3.60 -0.90 8.08
N LEU A 133 3.60 -1.88 8.99
CA LEU A 133 2.38 -2.41 9.58
C LEU A 133 1.68 -1.35 10.45
N SER A 134 2.41 -0.60 11.26
CA SER A 134 1.85 0.48 12.08
C SER A 134 1.27 1.61 11.23
N ASN A 135 1.93 1.99 10.14
CA ASN A 135 1.42 2.97 9.17
C ASN A 135 0.15 2.46 8.46
N PHE A 136 0.13 1.20 8.06
CA PHE A 136 -1.05 0.57 7.48
C PHE A 136 -2.24 0.56 8.45
N LEU A 137 -2.01 0.20 9.72
CA LEU A 137 -3.05 0.23 10.76
C LEU A 137 -3.56 1.65 11.00
N LEU A 138 -2.69 2.66 10.99
CA LEU A 138 -3.06 4.07 11.14
C LEU A 138 -3.93 4.55 9.97
N ASN A 139 -3.54 4.23 8.74
CA ASN A 139 -4.33 4.54 7.55
C ASN A 139 -5.70 3.85 7.62
N GLY A 140 -5.76 2.61 8.08
CA GLY A 140 -7.00 1.87 8.30
C GLY A 140 -7.92 2.52 9.34
N ILE A 141 -7.35 2.97 10.47
CA ILE A 141 -8.11 3.71 11.49
C ILE A 141 -8.64 5.03 10.90
N HIS A 142 -7.79 5.81 10.24
CA HIS A 142 -8.21 7.07 9.62
C HIS A 142 -9.36 6.84 8.62
N LEU A 143 -9.24 5.82 7.76
CA LEU A 143 -10.30 5.44 6.83
C LEU A 143 -11.59 5.05 7.55
N SER A 144 -11.50 4.29 8.64
CA SER A 144 -12.67 3.86 9.40
C SER A 144 -13.42 5.02 10.05
N PHE A 145 -12.72 6.08 10.45
CA PHE A 145 -13.34 7.33 10.90
C PHE A 145 -13.97 8.08 9.74
N HIS A 146 -13.27 8.23 8.62
CA HIS A 146 -13.79 8.90 7.42
C HIS A 146 -15.08 8.23 6.90
N ARG A 147 -15.19 6.90 6.99
CA ARG A 147 -16.37 6.13 6.59
C ARG A 147 -17.42 5.96 7.69
N SER A 148 -17.16 6.47 8.90
CA SER A 148 -17.98 6.17 10.10
C SER A 148 -18.19 4.68 10.38
N SER A 149 -17.32 3.79 9.87
CA SER A 149 -17.45 2.34 9.96
C SER A 149 -16.96 1.83 11.32
N VAL A 150 -17.90 1.49 12.21
CA VAL A 150 -17.60 0.85 13.51
C VAL A 150 -16.90 -0.50 13.31
N PHE A 151 -17.27 -1.22 12.24
CA PHE A 151 -16.70 -2.51 11.91
C PHE A 151 -15.20 -2.42 11.61
N LEU A 152 -14.80 -1.53 10.68
CA LEU A 152 -13.39 -1.31 10.37
C LEU A 152 -12.61 -0.76 11.56
N ARG A 153 -13.21 0.15 12.35
CA ARG A 153 -12.58 0.66 13.58
C ARG A 153 -12.17 -0.49 14.51
N LYS A 154 -13.10 -1.41 14.79
CA LYS A 154 -12.83 -2.58 15.63
C LYS A 154 -11.77 -3.49 15.03
N LEU A 155 -11.78 -3.71 13.71
CA LEU A 155 -10.78 -4.51 13.01
C LEU A 155 -9.36 -3.95 13.19
N PHE A 156 -9.16 -2.67 12.86
CA PHE A 156 -7.84 -2.05 12.89
C PHE A 156 -7.34 -1.82 14.31
N LEU A 157 -8.19 -1.37 15.25
CA LEU A 157 -7.82 -1.24 16.66
C LEU A 157 -7.46 -2.60 17.29
N GLY A 158 -8.22 -3.65 16.98
CA GLY A 158 -7.90 -5.01 17.40
C GLY A 158 -6.59 -5.53 16.80
N GLY A 159 -6.30 -5.14 15.55
CA GLY A 159 -5.02 -5.37 14.90
C GLY A 159 -3.86 -4.68 15.63
N TRP A 160 -4.04 -3.42 15.97
CA TRP A 160 -3.05 -2.58 16.66
C TRP A 160 -2.73 -3.07 18.06
N LYS A 161 -3.76 -3.40 18.86
CA LYS A 161 -3.56 -3.97 20.21
C LYS A 161 -2.64 -5.18 20.19
N LYS A 162 -2.84 -6.09 19.24
CA LYS A 162 -2.00 -7.29 19.09
C LYS A 162 -0.54 -6.95 18.72
N VAL A 163 -0.31 -5.87 17.98
CA VAL A 163 1.04 -5.40 17.62
C VAL A 163 1.71 -4.71 18.80
N SER A 164 0.99 -3.81 19.51
CA SER A 164 1.54 -3.11 20.67
C SER A 164 1.92 -4.05 21.81
N ASP A 165 1.09 -5.09 22.06
CA ASP A 165 1.35 -6.07 23.12
C ASP A 165 2.57 -6.94 22.81
N ARG A 166 2.85 -7.20 21.52
CA ARG A 166 3.95 -8.07 21.08
C ARG A 166 5.29 -7.35 20.95
N TYR A 167 5.30 -6.12 20.42
CA TYR A 167 6.55 -5.42 20.08
C TYR A 167 6.97 -4.35 21.09
N LYS A 168 6.17 -4.06 22.12
CA LYS A 168 6.46 -3.07 23.18
C LYS A 168 6.95 -1.71 22.67
N HIS A 169 6.59 -1.33 21.44
CA HIS A 169 6.91 0.00 20.91
C HIS A 169 6.05 1.04 21.64
N THR A 170 6.71 1.91 22.41
CA THR A 170 6.08 2.96 23.22
C THR A 170 5.21 3.91 22.39
N LEU A 171 5.61 4.19 21.15
CA LEU A 171 4.90 5.09 20.24
C LEU A 171 3.58 4.49 19.73
N ASP A 172 3.57 3.18 19.45
CA ASP A 172 2.36 2.46 19.03
C ASP A 172 1.38 2.28 20.18
N LEU A 173 1.88 2.07 21.41
CA LEU A 173 1.05 2.03 22.61
C LEU A 173 0.41 3.39 22.91
N ALA A 174 1.16 4.49 22.74
CA ALA A 174 0.64 5.84 22.92
C ALA A 174 -0.47 6.17 21.91
N ARG A 175 -0.27 5.84 20.63
CA ARG A 175 -1.28 6.01 19.57
C ARG A 175 -2.53 5.18 19.83
N TYR A 176 -2.39 3.90 20.20
CA TYR A 176 -3.52 3.05 20.55
C TYR A 176 -4.36 3.65 21.68
N LYS A 177 -3.72 4.11 22.76
CA LYS A 177 -4.41 4.76 23.88
C LYS A 177 -5.12 6.04 23.45
N ALA A 178 -4.54 6.85 22.58
CA ALA A 178 -5.17 8.08 22.08
C ALA A 178 -6.46 7.83 21.28
N PHE A 179 -6.55 6.71 20.56
CA PHE A 179 -7.75 6.34 19.78
C PHE A 179 -8.77 5.47 20.54
N THR A 180 -8.44 5.05 21.76
CA THR A 180 -9.32 4.20 22.60
C THR A 180 -9.74 4.85 23.92
N ALA A 181 -9.14 5.99 24.28
CA ALA A 181 -9.60 6.89 25.34
C ALA A 181 -10.85 7.65 24.90
#